data_AF-A0A8J5P9N6-F1
#
_entry.id   AF-A0A8J5P9N6-F1
#
_cell.length_a   1.000
_cell.length_b   1.000
_cell.length_c   1.000
_cell.angle_alpha   90.00
_cell.angle_beta   90.00
_cell.angle_gamma   90.00
#
_symmetry.space_group_name_H-M   'P 1'
#
loop_
_entity.id
_entity.type
_entity.pdbx_description
1 polymer ?
#
loop_
_entity_poly.entity_id
_entity_poly.type
_entity_poly.pdbx_seq_one_letter_code
_entity_poly.pdbx_strand_id
1 'polypeptide(L)'
;MPTLKPLPDCEGPKLECFTDDLIKHDFKFLELLGSSCHSTVVKAEIDGKTYVIKLFFPVYVHEPNFEMAPIDDFFVGREEKERLTASEKMPQHVVDSLRLHATSFNNECRAYGRLKELGREHLAVKVHGYLRLYIHQINEQVQAMIRRT
;
A
#
# COMPACT_ATOMS: atom_id res chain seq x y z
N MET A 1 -8.60 18.25 -9.44
CA MET A 1 -7.30 17.64 -9.12
C MET A 1 -7.44 16.95 -7.78
N PRO A 2 -6.83 15.77 -7.58
CA PRO A 2 -6.87 15.10 -6.29
C PRO A 2 -6.35 16.01 -5.19
N THR A 3 -7.07 16.12 -4.08
CA THR A 3 -6.67 16.89 -2.89
C THR A 3 -5.66 16.18 -2.00
N LEU A 4 -5.45 14.88 -2.21
CA LEU A 4 -4.48 14.09 -1.47
C LEU A 4 -3.05 14.37 -1.96
N LYS A 5 -2.13 14.57 -1.02
CA LYS A 5 -0.72 14.85 -1.31
C LYS A 5 0.04 13.63 -1.85
N PRO A 6 1.12 13.80 -2.62
CA PRO A 6 1.94 12.67 -3.09
C PRO A 6 2.62 11.94 -1.91
N LEU A 7 2.75 10.61 -2.00
CA LEU A 7 3.31 9.76 -0.94
C LEU A 7 4.61 9.06 -1.38
N PRO A 8 5.54 8.73 -0.47
CA PRO A 8 5.47 8.91 0.98
C PRO A 8 5.63 10.38 1.40
N ASP A 9 5.17 10.69 2.61
CA ASP A 9 5.17 12.05 3.18
C ASP A 9 6.52 12.43 3.81
N CYS A 10 7.59 12.28 3.05
CA CYS A 10 8.96 12.67 3.42
C CYS A 10 9.73 13.06 2.16
N GLU A 11 11.00 13.45 2.30
CA GLU A 11 11.83 13.79 1.15
C GLU A 11 12.07 12.58 0.22
N GLY A 12 12.31 12.90 -1.06
CA GLY A 12 12.60 11.93 -2.11
C GLY A 12 11.41 11.61 -3.02
N PRO A 13 11.48 10.46 -3.74
CA PRO A 13 10.52 10.13 -4.78
C PRO A 13 9.12 9.89 -4.23
N LYS A 14 8.13 10.39 -4.94
CA LYS A 14 6.72 10.31 -4.54
C LYS A 14 5.86 9.78 -5.67
N LEU A 15 4.82 9.04 -5.28
CA LEU A 15 3.75 8.62 -6.15
C LEU A 15 2.56 9.55 -5.97
N GLU A 16 2.08 10.09 -7.09
CA GLU A 16 0.90 10.92 -7.16
C GLU A 16 -0.38 10.15 -6.81
N CYS A 17 -1.35 10.88 -6.28
CA CYS A 17 -2.69 10.35 -6.08
C CYS A 17 -3.38 10.14 -7.44
N PHE A 18 -4.02 8.97 -7.61
CA PHE A 18 -4.82 8.64 -8.78
C PHE A 18 -6.17 9.36 -8.74
N THR A 19 -6.91 9.22 -7.64
CA THR A 19 -8.15 9.94 -7.34
C THR A 19 -8.29 10.15 -5.84
N ASP A 20 -8.82 11.29 -5.41
CA ASP A 20 -8.99 11.64 -4.00
C ASP A 20 -10.28 11.11 -3.38
N ASP A 21 -11.24 10.68 -4.19
CA ASP A 21 -12.53 10.18 -3.73
C ASP A 21 -13.11 9.10 -4.65
N LEU A 22 -12.86 7.84 -4.32
CA LEU A 22 -13.34 6.70 -5.13
C LEU A 22 -14.88 6.60 -5.16
N ILE A 23 -15.60 7.17 -4.18
CA ILE A 23 -17.09 7.14 -4.18
C ILE A 23 -17.66 7.97 -5.33
N LYS A 24 -16.94 9.01 -5.78
CA LYS A 24 -17.40 9.84 -6.91
C LYS A 24 -17.27 9.14 -8.26
N HIS A 25 -16.66 7.97 -8.30
CA HIS A 25 -16.46 7.19 -9.51
C HIS A 25 -17.44 6.01 -9.56
N ASP A 26 -17.80 5.58 -10.77
CA ASP A 26 -18.48 4.30 -10.95
C ASP A 26 -17.45 3.18 -10.73
N PHE A 27 -17.35 2.73 -9.48
CA PHE A 27 -16.37 1.76 -9.02
C PHE A 27 -17.00 0.39 -8.78
N LYS A 28 -16.43 -0.64 -9.42
CA LYS A 28 -16.88 -2.04 -9.29
C LYS A 28 -15.70 -2.97 -9.05
N PHE A 29 -15.74 -3.75 -7.98
CA PHE A 29 -14.89 -4.93 -7.85
C PHE A 29 -15.34 -6.02 -8.84
N LEU A 30 -14.39 -6.54 -9.61
CA LEU A 30 -14.66 -7.56 -10.62
C LEU A 30 -14.16 -8.94 -10.16
N GLU A 31 -12.92 -9.03 -9.69
CA GLU A 31 -12.27 -10.32 -9.44
C GLU A 31 -11.13 -10.19 -8.41
N LEU A 32 -10.94 -11.21 -7.57
CA LEU A 32 -9.74 -11.37 -6.75
C LEU A 32 -8.65 -12.06 -7.58
N LEU A 33 -7.55 -11.36 -7.86
CA LEU A 33 -6.45 -11.88 -8.68
C LEU A 33 -5.37 -12.60 -7.88
N GLY A 34 -5.23 -12.28 -6.59
CA GLY A 34 -4.28 -12.97 -5.72
C GLY A 34 -4.10 -12.28 -4.37
N SER A 35 -3.48 -13.00 -3.44
CA SER A 35 -3.18 -12.50 -2.09
C SER A 35 -1.76 -12.88 -1.68
N SER A 36 -1.15 -12.04 -0.86
CA SER A 36 0.20 -12.20 -0.32
C SER A 36 0.21 -11.78 1.15
N CYS A 37 1.36 -11.88 1.82
CA CYS A 37 1.53 -11.55 3.23
C CYS A 37 1.12 -10.11 3.60
N HIS A 38 1.25 -9.15 2.67
CA HIS A 38 1.01 -7.73 2.94
C HIS A 38 -0.20 -7.11 2.24
N SER A 39 -0.76 -7.80 1.25
CA SER A 39 -1.73 -7.20 0.34
C SER A 39 -2.58 -8.24 -0.38
N THR A 40 -3.70 -7.78 -0.92
CA THR A 40 -4.47 -8.48 -1.94
C THR A 40 -4.50 -7.67 -3.23
N VAL A 41 -4.61 -8.35 -4.36
CA VAL A 41 -4.68 -7.73 -5.69
C VAL A 41 -6.03 -8.07 -6.30
N VAL A 42 -6.75 -7.05 -6.75
CA VAL A 42 -8.06 -7.18 -7.37
C VAL A 42 -8.06 -6.61 -8.77
N LYS A 43 -8.94 -7.14 -9.61
CA LYS A 43 -9.41 -6.51 -10.83
C LYS A 43 -10.62 -5.66 -10.49
N ALA A 44 -10.63 -4.43 -10.99
CA ALA A 44 -11.74 -3.51 -10.79
C ALA A 44 -12.05 -2.71 -12.05
N GLU A 45 -13.24 -2.14 -12.09
CA GLU A 45 -13.64 -1.12 -13.05
C GLU A 45 -13.77 0.22 -12.33
N ILE A 46 -13.22 1.28 -12.92
CA ILE A 46 -13.41 2.68 -12.49
C ILE A 46 -13.81 3.47 -13.73
N ASP A 47 -15.01 4.03 -13.75
CA ASP A 47 -15.58 4.81 -14.87
C ASP A 47 -15.51 4.07 -16.22
N GLY A 48 -15.91 2.80 -16.22
CA GLY A 48 -15.92 1.96 -17.42
C GLY A 48 -14.54 1.53 -17.93
N LYS A 49 -13.46 1.80 -17.18
CA LYS A 49 -12.10 1.34 -17.49
C LYS A 49 -11.63 0.29 -16.50
N THR A 50 -11.02 -0.78 -17.02
CA THR A 50 -10.46 -1.85 -16.18
C THR A 50 -9.10 -1.47 -15.60
N TYR A 51 -8.93 -1.70 -14.30
CA TYR A 51 -7.69 -1.52 -13.56
C TYR A 51 -7.37 -2.76 -12.73
N VAL A 52 -6.09 -2.85 -12.34
CA VAL A 52 -5.62 -3.73 -11.28
C VAL A 52 -5.30 -2.87 -10.07
N ILE A 53 -5.87 -3.21 -8.91
CA ILE A 53 -5.69 -2.47 -7.66
C ILE A 53 -5.05 -3.41 -6.64
N LYS A 54 -3.91 -2.98 -6.09
CA LYS A 54 -3.26 -3.65 -4.96
C LYS A 54 -3.69 -2.96 -3.65
N LEU A 55 -4.37 -3.70 -2.78
CA LEU A 55 -4.89 -3.26 -1.50
C LEU A 55 -3.99 -3.80 -0.39
N PHE A 56 -3.41 -2.92 0.41
CA PHE A 56 -2.55 -3.29 1.55
C PHE A 56 -3.38 -3.48 2.81
N PHE A 57 -3.05 -4.49 3.62
CA PHE A 57 -3.72 -4.64 4.91
C PHE A 57 -3.30 -3.49 5.85
N PRO A 58 -4.22 -2.97 6.71
CA PRO A 58 -3.97 -1.75 7.49
C PRO A 58 -2.66 -1.75 8.28
N VAL A 59 -2.27 -2.89 8.85
CA VAL A 59 -1.02 -3.02 9.62
C VAL A 59 0.22 -2.66 8.80
N TYR A 60 0.26 -3.01 7.50
CA TYR A 60 1.42 -2.78 6.63
C TYR A 60 1.42 -1.40 5.96
N VAL A 61 0.38 -0.60 6.18
CA VAL A 61 0.32 0.81 5.75
C VAL A 61 0.93 1.71 6.83
N HIS A 62 0.64 1.42 8.09
CA HIS A 62 0.97 2.30 9.22
C HIS A 62 2.19 1.86 10.02
N GLU A 63 2.48 0.56 10.09
CA GLU A 63 3.60 0.03 10.85
C GLU A 63 4.57 -0.74 9.94
N PRO A 64 5.90 -0.54 10.11
CA PRO A 64 6.87 -1.40 9.49
C PRO A 64 6.75 -2.78 10.12
N ASN A 65 6.17 -3.70 9.37
CA ASN A 65 6.05 -5.09 9.78
C ASN A 65 6.70 -5.94 8.70
N PHE A 66 7.90 -6.43 9.02
CA PHE A 66 8.67 -7.31 8.16
C PHE A 66 9.12 -8.50 8.98
N GLU A 67 8.97 -9.68 8.40
CA GLU A 67 9.80 -10.82 8.75
C GLU A 67 11.20 -10.58 8.15
N MET A 68 11.93 -9.58 8.67
CA MET A 68 13.34 -9.43 8.37
C MET A 68 14.13 -10.40 9.25
N ALA A 69 14.16 -11.65 8.80
CA ALA A 69 15.21 -12.57 9.15
C ALA A 69 16.56 -11.98 8.67
N PRO A 70 17.65 -12.05 9.45
CA PRO A 70 18.98 -11.99 8.87
C PRO A 70 19.03 -12.97 7.69
N ILE A 71 19.77 -12.64 6.63
CA ILE A 71 19.81 -13.49 5.41
C ILE A 71 20.25 -14.93 5.74
N ASP A 72 20.96 -15.10 6.85
CA ASP A 72 21.50 -16.35 7.35
C ASP A 72 20.57 -17.08 8.35
N ASP A 73 19.49 -16.43 8.84
CA ASP A 73 18.58 -16.96 9.86
C ASP A 73 17.12 -16.78 9.43
N PHE A 74 16.65 -17.64 8.54
CA PHE A 74 15.29 -17.62 7.97
C PHE A 74 14.15 -17.74 9.00
N PHE A 75 14.44 -18.20 10.22
CA PHE A 75 13.45 -18.37 11.29
C PHE A 75 14.00 -17.88 12.63
N VAL A 76 13.96 -16.57 12.84
CA VAL A 76 14.09 -16.04 14.20
C VAL A 76 12.77 -16.35 14.91
N GLY A 77 12.75 -17.43 15.71
CA GLY A 77 11.63 -17.74 16.58
C GLY A 77 11.45 -16.61 17.59
N ARG A 78 10.69 -15.57 17.24
CA ARG A 78 10.37 -14.48 18.16
C ARG A 78 9.09 -14.82 18.90
N GLU A 79 9.21 -14.90 20.22
CA GLU A 79 8.13 -14.58 21.13
C GLU A 79 7.63 -13.17 20.73
N GLU A 80 6.40 -13.14 20.24
CA GLU A 80 5.54 -11.96 20.01
C GLU A 80 6.15 -10.73 19.31
N LYS A 81 5.81 -10.57 18.02
CA LYS A 81 5.10 -9.40 17.41
C LYS A 81 5.14 -8.02 18.09
N GLU A 82 6.21 -7.60 18.75
CA GLU A 82 6.26 -6.26 19.32
C GLU A 82 6.35 -5.23 18.21
N ARG A 83 5.34 -4.35 18.14
CA ARG A 83 5.34 -3.20 17.23
C ARG A 83 6.56 -2.33 17.52
N LEU A 84 7.06 -1.65 16.50
CA LEU A 84 8.12 -0.66 16.65
C LEU A 84 7.65 0.45 17.61
N THR A 85 8.20 0.48 18.83
CA THR A 85 7.89 1.49 19.85
C THR A 85 9.09 2.38 20.11
N ALA A 86 8.81 3.59 20.59
CA ALA A 86 9.87 4.52 20.99
C ALA A 86 10.57 4.02 22.26
N SER A 87 11.87 4.31 22.35
CA SER A 87 12.72 4.03 23.51
C SER A 87 13.76 5.14 23.68
N GLU A 88 14.55 5.10 24.77
CA GLU A 88 15.68 6.02 24.96
C GLU A 88 16.67 5.97 23.79
N LYS A 89 16.89 4.79 23.19
CA LYS A 89 17.78 4.60 22.03
C LYS A 89 17.14 5.01 20.71
N MET A 90 15.82 5.04 20.63
CA MET A 90 15.07 5.33 19.42
C MET A 90 13.86 6.22 19.76
N PRO A 91 14.06 7.55 19.80
CA PRO A 91 13.01 8.49 20.13
C PRO A 91 11.83 8.44 19.12
N GLN A 92 10.67 8.94 19.53
CA GLN A 92 9.44 8.88 18.72
C GLN A 92 9.60 9.44 17.31
N HIS A 93 10.30 10.56 17.13
CA HIS A 93 10.52 11.15 15.80
C HIS A 93 11.34 10.23 14.87
N VAL A 94 12.23 9.40 15.42
CA VAL A 94 12.98 8.40 14.65
C VAL A 94 12.05 7.27 14.22
N VAL A 95 11.20 6.79 15.13
CA VAL A 95 10.17 5.78 14.83
C VAL A 95 9.23 6.28 13.71
N ASP A 96 8.77 7.53 13.82
CA ASP A 96 7.88 8.14 12.83
C ASP A 96 8.54 8.30 11.47
N SER A 97 9.83 8.70 11.45
CA SER A 97 10.62 8.73 10.22
C SER A 97 10.73 7.32 9.60
N LEU A 98 11.05 6.31 10.40
CA LEU A 98 11.18 4.93 9.92
C LEU A 98 9.87 4.41 9.30
N ARG A 99 8.69 4.73 9.87
CA ARG A 99 7.39 4.34 9.28
C ARG A 99 7.24 4.84 7.84
N LEU A 100 7.72 6.05 7.52
CA LEU A 100 7.66 6.61 6.17
C LEU A 100 8.64 5.96 5.17
N HIS A 101 9.68 5.31 5.69
CA HIS A 101 10.74 4.66 4.90
C HIS A 101 10.66 3.14 4.89
N ALA A 102 9.89 2.56 5.79
CA ALA A 102 9.88 1.13 5.99
C ALA A 102 8.51 0.53 5.72
N THR A 103 7.35 1.19 5.84
CA THR A 103 6.08 0.47 5.56
C THR A 103 5.99 -0.02 4.10
N SER A 104 5.41 -1.20 3.87
CA SER A 104 5.36 -1.83 2.54
C SER A 104 4.68 -0.93 1.51
N PHE A 105 3.60 -0.24 1.92
CA PHE A 105 2.91 0.71 1.05
C PHE A 105 3.78 1.92 0.68
N ASN A 106 4.44 2.55 1.66
CA ASN A 106 5.32 3.69 1.39
C ASN A 106 6.54 3.31 0.53
N ASN A 107 7.06 2.09 0.71
CA ASN A 107 8.15 1.56 -0.12
C ASN A 107 7.74 1.42 -1.58
N GLU A 108 6.55 0.88 -1.87
CA GLU A 108 6.06 0.79 -3.25
C GLU A 108 5.78 2.17 -3.85
N CYS A 109 5.18 3.09 -3.08
CA CYS A 109 5.01 4.49 -3.50
C CYS A 109 6.35 5.13 -3.88
N ARG A 110 7.39 4.93 -3.07
CA ARG A 110 8.73 5.46 -3.37
C ARG A 110 9.35 4.80 -4.62
N ALA A 111 9.23 3.49 -4.75
CA ALA A 111 9.79 2.76 -5.90
C ALA A 111 9.14 3.22 -7.21
N TYR A 112 7.81 3.24 -7.28
CA TYR A 112 7.10 3.71 -8.47
C TYR A 112 7.25 5.21 -8.70
N GLY A 113 7.31 6.01 -7.63
CA GLY A 113 7.63 7.43 -7.72
C GLY A 113 8.97 7.68 -8.41
N ARG A 114 10.00 6.90 -8.06
CA ARG A 114 11.33 7.01 -8.68
C ARG A 114 11.32 6.55 -10.14
N LEU A 115 10.59 5.50 -10.47
CA LEU A 115 10.44 5.06 -11.87
C LEU A 115 9.78 6.13 -12.74
N LYS A 116 8.76 6.83 -12.22
CA LYS A 116 8.11 7.95 -12.91
C LYS A 116 9.03 9.15 -13.07
N GLU A 117 9.67 9.58 -11.99
CA GLU A 117 10.62 10.70 -11.95
C GLU A 117 11.71 10.58 -13.04
N LEU A 118 12.20 9.35 -13.27
CA LEU A 118 13.27 9.08 -14.24
C LEU A 118 12.77 8.66 -15.63
N GLY A 119 11.47 8.56 -15.88
CA GLY A 119 10.93 8.01 -17.12
C GLY A 119 11.37 6.56 -17.38
N ARG A 120 11.48 5.76 -16.31
CA ARG A 120 11.92 4.36 -16.32
C ARG A 120 10.78 3.38 -16.00
N GLU A 121 9.53 3.78 -16.19
CA GLU A 121 8.35 2.96 -15.91
C GLU A 121 8.36 1.62 -16.67
N HIS A 122 9.10 1.49 -17.78
CA HIS A 122 9.26 0.23 -18.53
C HIS A 122 9.97 -0.89 -17.77
N LEU A 123 10.64 -0.58 -16.64
CA LEU A 123 11.29 -1.58 -15.79
C LEU A 123 10.32 -2.31 -14.85
N ALA A 124 9.07 -1.87 -14.77
CA ALA A 124 8.04 -2.47 -13.92
C ALA A 124 6.67 -2.40 -14.61
N VAL A 125 5.64 -2.91 -13.93
CA VAL A 125 4.26 -2.65 -14.36
C VAL A 125 3.95 -1.16 -14.21
N LYS A 126 3.24 -0.59 -15.19
CA LYS A 126 2.86 0.82 -15.14
C LYS A 126 1.90 1.09 -13.98
N VAL A 127 2.17 2.10 -13.17
CA VAL A 127 1.32 2.50 -12.04
C VAL A 127 0.70 3.86 -12.29
N HIS A 128 -0.61 3.96 -12.18
CA HIS A 128 -1.33 5.22 -12.41
C HIS A 128 -1.23 6.18 -11.22
N GLY A 129 -1.16 5.66 -10.00
CA GLY A 129 -1.05 6.42 -8.77
C GLY A 129 -1.48 5.55 -7.59
N TYR A 130 -1.65 6.18 -6.42
CA TYR A 130 -2.30 5.54 -5.28
C TYR A 130 -3.70 6.10 -5.07
N LEU A 131 -4.56 5.39 -4.35
CA LEU A 131 -5.87 5.88 -3.93
C LEU A 131 -6.12 5.51 -2.47
N ARG A 132 -7.03 6.24 -1.82
CA ARG A 132 -7.47 5.92 -0.46
C ARG A 132 -8.84 5.26 -0.51
N LEU A 133 -8.98 4.14 0.18
CA LEU A 133 -10.21 3.35 0.23
C LEU A 133 -10.56 3.05 1.69
N TYR A 134 -11.81 3.27 2.06
CA TYR A 134 -12.31 2.87 3.37
C TYR A 134 -13.21 1.66 3.24
N ILE A 135 -13.03 0.67 4.13
CA ILE A 135 -13.77 -0.60 4.10
C ILE A 135 -15.28 -0.38 4.09
N HIS A 136 -15.80 0.59 4.85
CA HIS A 136 -17.23 0.88 4.88
C HIS A 136 -17.80 1.31 3.51
N GLN A 137 -16.97 1.88 2.62
CA GLN A 137 -17.39 2.30 1.27
C GLN A 137 -17.52 1.11 0.31
N ILE A 138 -16.86 0.00 0.62
CA ILE A 138 -16.77 -1.17 -0.26
C ILE A 138 -17.33 -2.44 0.35
N ASN A 139 -17.84 -2.37 1.57
CA ASN A 139 -18.24 -3.55 2.34
C ASN A 139 -19.25 -4.40 1.57
N GLU A 140 -20.26 -3.79 0.96
CA GLU A 140 -21.26 -4.52 0.17
C GLU A 140 -20.65 -5.22 -1.04
N GLN A 141 -19.74 -4.56 -1.76
CA GLN A 141 -19.05 -5.15 -2.92
C GLN A 141 -18.13 -6.31 -2.51
N VAL A 142 -17.42 -6.17 -1.38
CA VAL A 142 -16.57 -7.23 -0.82
C VAL A 142 -17.41 -8.43 -0.39
N GLN A 143 -18.52 -8.20 0.32
CA GLN A 143 -19.44 -9.27 0.74
C GLN A 143 -20.08 -9.97 -0.47
N ALA A 144 -20.46 -9.22 -1.50
CA ALA A 144 -20.98 -9.79 -2.74
C ALA A 144 -19.95 -10.67 -3.46
N MET A 145 -18.68 -10.30 -3.43
CA MET A 145 -17.58 -11.10 -3.99
C MET A 145 -17.32 -12.38 -3.20
N ILE A 146 -17.27 -12.31 -1.87
CA ILE A 146 -17.09 -13.49 -1.00
C ILE A 146 -18.21 -14.51 -1.23
N ARG A 147 -19.47 -14.06 -1.38
CA ARG A 147 -20.61 -14.95 -1.64
C ARG A 147 -20.58 -15.64 -3.01
N ARG A 148 -19.77 -15.16 -3.95
CA ARG A 148 -19.63 -15.71 -5.30
C ARG A 148 -18.46 -16.69 -5.44
N THR A 149 -17.64 -16.83 -4.39
CA THR A 149 -16.51 -17.77 -4.31
C THR A 149 -16.95 -19.02 -3.56
#